data_AF-A0A836QM64-F1
#
_entry.id   AF-A0A836QM64-F1
#
_cell.length_a   1.000
_cell.length_b   1.000
_cell.length_c   1.000
_cell.angle_alpha   90.00
_cell.angle_beta   90.00
_cell.angle_gamma   90.00
#
_symmetry.space_group_name_H-M   'P 1'
#
loop_
_entity.id
_entity.type
_entity.pdbx_description
1 polymer ?
#
loop_
_entity_poly.entity_id
_entity_poly.type
_entity_poly.pdbx_seq_one_letter_code
_entity_poly.pdbx_strand_id
1 'polypeptide(L)'
;GLKPTAYLGKEGFSDALVKSLEEAYANSELIKVRVERSCPLSRKEAAPELARVTDSHLIQILGRTVLLYRPDPEEAKIQLPR
;
A
#
# COMPACT_ATOMS: atom_id res chain seq x y z
N GLY A 1 -7.19 -6.71 -15.48
CA GLY A 1 -6.42 -5.74 -14.67
C GLY A 1 -6.02 -6.41 -13.36
N LEU A 2 -4.81 -6.13 -12.84
CA LEU A 2 -4.37 -6.66 -11.55
C LEU A 2 -5.31 -6.25 -10.41
N LYS A 3 -5.66 -7.19 -9.53
CA LYS A 3 -6.49 -6.95 -8.35
C LYS A 3 -5.70 -6.14 -7.29
N PRO A 4 -6.36 -5.26 -6.50
CA PRO A 4 -5.75 -4.67 -5.32
C PRO A 4 -5.36 -5.74 -4.31
N THR A 5 -4.23 -5.55 -3.63
CA THR A 5 -3.74 -6.46 -2.60
C THR A 5 -4.39 -6.16 -1.25
N ALA A 6 -4.78 -4.91 -0.99
CA ALA A 6 -5.47 -4.49 0.23
C ALA A 6 -6.49 -3.37 -0.04
N TYR A 7 -7.40 -3.14 0.92
CA TYR A 7 -8.46 -2.14 0.85
C TYR A 7 -8.48 -1.28 2.12
N LEU A 8 -8.31 0.03 1.97
CA LEU A 8 -8.44 1.00 3.04
C LEU A 8 -9.91 1.48 3.09
N GLY A 9 -10.65 0.99 4.09
CA GLY A 9 -12.09 1.19 4.25
C GLY A 9 -12.49 2.29 5.23
N LYS A 10 -13.75 2.22 5.69
CA LYS A 10 -14.34 3.15 6.66
C LYS A 10 -13.57 3.23 7.98
N GLU A 11 -13.00 2.11 8.42
CA GLU A 11 -12.26 2.01 9.68
C GLU A 11 -10.87 2.65 9.61
N GLY A 12 -10.43 3.09 8.42
CA GLY A 12 -9.14 3.75 8.26
C GLY A 12 -7.97 2.79 8.53
N PHE A 13 -6.95 3.30 9.22
CA PHE A 13 -5.74 2.58 9.58
C PHE A 13 -5.96 1.68 10.81
N SER A 14 -6.80 0.66 10.66
CA SER A 14 -7.02 -0.34 11.70
C SER A 14 -5.89 -1.38 11.74
N ASP A 15 -5.75 -2.06 12.88
CA ASP A 15 -4.78 -3.16 13.04
C ASP A 15 -4.97 -4.27 11.99
N ALA A 16 -6.23 -4.52 11.61
CA ALA A 16 -6.58 -5.48 10.56
C ALA A 16 -6.03 -5.06 9.19
N LEU A 17 -6.09 -3.76 8.86
CA LEU A 17 -5.47 -3.25 7.64
C LEU A 17 -3.95 -3.41 7.69
N VAL A 18 -3.32 -2.98 8.78
CA VAL A 18 -1.85 -3.07 8.94
C VAL A 18 -1.39 -4.52 8.78
N LYS A 19 -2.05 -5.46 9.45
CA LYS A 19 -1.76 -6.90 9.29
C LYS A 19 -1.89 -7.37 7.84
N SER A 20 -2.95 -6.97 7.14
CA SER A 20 -3.15 -7.32 5.73
C SER A 20 -2.07 -6.72 4.82
N LEU A 21 -1.56 -5.52 5.13
CA LEU A 21 -0.46 -4.90 4.39
C LEU A 21 0.85 -5.64 4.64
N GLU A 22 1.13 -6.04 5.87
CA GLU A 22 2.32 -6.84 6.19
C GLU A 22 2.30 -8.22 5.50
N GLU A 23 1.16 -8.91 5.51
CA GLU A 23 0.99 -10.17 4.76
C GLU A 23 1.17 -9.98 3.24
N ALA A 24 0.73 -8.84 2.71
CA ALA A 24 0.95 -8.49 1.31
C ALA A 24 2.43 -8.31 1.00
N TYR A 25 3.17 -7.62 1.88
CA TYR A 25 4.60 -7.40 1.71
C TYR A 25 5.45 -8.65 1.87
N ALA A 26 5.04 -9.60 2.71
CA ALA A 26 5.72 -10.89 2.86
C ALA A 26 5.77 -11.70 1.54
N ASN A 27 4.89 -11.39 0.58
CA ASN A 27 4.82 -12.09 -0.71
C ASN A 27 5.18 -11.20 -1.90
N SER A 28 5.31 -9.88 -1.71
CA SER A 28 5.54 -8.93 -2.80
C SER A 28 6.12 -7.61 -2.30
N GLU A 29 7.17 -7.14 -2.95
CA GLU A 29 7.75 -5.83 -2.65
C GLU A 29 6.89 -4.66 -3.18
N LEU A 30 5.94 -4.93 -4.09
CA LEU A 30 5.10 -3.92 -4.72
C LEU A 30 3.62 -4.25 -4.50
N ILE A 31 2.96 -3.47 -3.65
CA ILE A 31 1.56 -3.72 -3.29
C ILE A 31 0.64 -2.61 -3.79
N LYS A 32 -0.63 -2.97 -3.98
CA LYS A 32 -1.70 -2.06 -4.41
C LYS A 32 -2.74 -1.94 -3.33
N VAL A 33 -2.91 -0.74 -2.78
CA VAL A 33 -3.92 -0.46 -1.76
C VAL A 33 -5.04 0.36 -2.38
N ARG A 34 -6.26 -0.17 -2.40
CA ARG A 34 -7.43 0.57 -2.88
C ARG A 34 -8.04 1.36 -1.73
N VAL A 35 -8.10 2.68 -1.87
CA VAL A 35 -8.83 3.53 -0.94
C VAL A 35 -10.31 3.47 -1.29
N GLU A 36 -11.13 2.90 -0.43
CA GLU A 36 -12.57 2.74 -0.66
C GLU A 36 -13.33 4.05 -0.46
N ARG A 37 -14.48 4.21 -1.13
CA ARG A 37 -15.27 5.46 -1.07
C ARG A 37 -15.78 5.78 0.33
N SER A 38 -15.90 4.76 1.18
CA SER A 38 -16.27 4.86 2.58
C SER A 38 -15.12 5.30 3.49
N CYS A 39 -13.88 5.32 3.01
CA CYS A 39 -12.75 5.81 3.78
C CYS A 39 -12.93 7.30 4.10
N PRO A 40 -12.74 7.73 5.36
CA PRO A 40 -12.84 9.14 5.73
C PRO A 40 -11.75 10.00 5.11
N LEU A 41 -10.62 9.39 4.71
CA LEU A 41 -9.50 10.08 4.08
C LEU A 41 -9.63 10.06 2.56
N SER A 42 -9.21 11.16 1.92
CA SER A 42 -8.99 11.14 0.49
C SER A 42 -7.77 10.26 0.16
N ARG A 43 -7.72 9.78 -1.08
CA ARG A 43 -6.53 9.07 -1.62
C ARG A 43 -5.22 9.86 -1.49
N LYS A 44 -5.27 11.19 -1.50
CA LYS A 44 -4.09 12.06 -1.39
C LYS A 44 -3.58 12.16 0.05
N GLU A 45 -4.48 12.06 1.02
CA GLU A 45 -4.15 12.04 2.46
C GLU A 45 -3.74 10.64 2.90
N ALA A 46 -4.44 9.61 2.43
CA ALA A 46 -4.17 8.22 2.75
C ALA A 46 -2.83 7.72 2.20
N ALA A 47 -2.42 8.16 1.01
CA ALA A 47 -1.21 7.67 0.35
C ALA A 47 0.09 7.90 1.14
N PRO A 48 0.43 9.13 1.62
CA PRO A 48 1.62 9.33 2.43
C PRO A 48 1.55 8.61 3.77
N GLU A 49 0.36 8.50 4.37
CA GLU A 49 0.21 7.80 5.64
C GLU A 49 0.38 6.29 5.48
N LEU A 50 -0.16 5.68 4.43
CA LEU A 50 0.09 4.28 4.07
C LEU A 50 1.58 4.01 3.88
N ALA A 51 2.28 4.87 3.17
CA ALA A 51 3.73 4.78 2.99
C ALA A 51 4.46 4.83 4.34
N ARG A 52 4.10 5.79 5.20
CA ARG A 52 4.68 5.97 6.53
C ARG A 52 4.44 4.77 7.46
N VAL A 53 3.22 4.26 7.54
CA VAL A 53 2.88 3.17 8.48
C VAL A 53 3.45 1.82 8.06
N THR A 54 3.77 1.64 6.78
CA THR A 54 4.35 0.40 6.26
C THR A 54 5.84 0.48 6.01
N ASP A 55 6.48 1.61 6.32
CA ASP A 55 7.88 1.90 5.98
C ASP A 55 8.17 1.60 4.49
N SER A 56 7.33 2.17 3.63
CA SER A 56 7.38 1.94 2.19
C SER A 56 7.45 3.26 1.41
N HIS A 57 7.85 3.15 0.15
CA HIS A 57 7.89 4.25 -0.79
C HIS A 57 6.55 4.39 -1.53
N LEU A 58 5.98 5.60 -1.50
CA LEU A 58 4.87 5.96 -2.36
C LEU A 58 5.35 6.11 -3.80
N ILE A 59 4.99 5.15 -4.66
CA ILE A 59 5.37 5.18 -6.07
C ILE A 59 4.40 6.03 -6.88
N GLN A 60 3.10 5.78 -6.75
CA GLN A 60 2.09 6.46 -7.54
C GLN A 60 0.67 6.33 -6.95
N ILE A 61 -0.19 7.29 -7.27
CA ILE A 61 -1.65 7.19 -7.06
C ILE A 61 -2.33 7.01 -8.43
N LEU A 62 -2.94 5.84 -8.66
CA LEU A 62 -3.65 5.45 -9.87
C LEU A 62 -5.16 5.39 -9.61
N GLY A 63 -5.89 6.46 -9.95
CA GLY A 63 -7.31 6.55 -9.61
C GLY A 63 -7.49 6.50 -8.09
N ARG A 64 -8.19 5.47 -7.57
CA ARG A 64 -8.35 5.24 -6.12
C ARG A 64 -7.36 4.23 -5.53
N THR A 65 -6.41 3.76 -6.32
CA THR A 65 -5.40 2.80 -5.89
C THR A 65 -4.08 3.53 -5.63
N VAL A 66 -3.47 3.24 -4.50
CA VAL A 66 -2.13 3.68 -4.11
C VAL A 66 -1.17 2.53 -4.38
N LEU A 67 -0.07 2.82 -5.06
CA LEU A 67 1.00 1.88 -5.35
C LEU A 67 2.17 2.17 -4.42
N LEU A 68 2.57 1.16 -3.64
CA LEU A 68 3.60 1.27 -2.61
C LEU A 68 4.67 0.23 -2.85
N TYR A 69 5.93 0.59 -2.65
CA TYR A 69 7.08 -0.28 -2.79
C TYR A 69 7.87 -0.37 -1.48
N ARG A 70 8.15 -1.58 -1.01
CA ARG A 70 9.05 -1.83 0.11
C ARG A 70 10.02 -2.94 -0.31
N PRO A 71 11.34 -2.67 -0.36
CA PRO A 71 12.30 -3.70 -0.68
C PRO A 71 12.23 -4.82 0.36
N ASP A 72 12.39 -6.06 -0.09
CA ASP A 72 12.61 -7.18 0.82
C ASP A 72 14.00 -7.01 1.47
N PRO A 73 14.11 -7.08 2.82
CA PRO A 73 15.36 -6.85 3.51
C PRO A 73 16.40 -7.94 3.27
N GLU A 74 15.99 -9.16 2.92
CA GLU A 74 16.88 -10.30 2.69
C GLU A 74 17.21 -10.45 1.20
N GLU A 75 16.21 -10.35 0.32
CA GLU A 75 16.40 -10.54 -1.11
C GLU A 75 15.51 -9.61 -1.95
N ALA A 76 16.01 -8.40 -2.24
CA ALA A 76 15.30 -7.45 -3.08
C ALA A 76 15.16 -7.96 -4.54
N LYS A 77 13.92 -8.17 -5.01
CA LYS A 77 13.61 -8.77 -6.33
C LYS A 77 13.36 -7.72 -7.41
N ILE A 78 12.84 -6.56 -7.04
CA ILE A 78 12.58 -5.44 -7.94
C ILE A 78 13.84 -4.57 -8.04
N GLN A 79 14.43 -4.54 -9.23
CA GLN A 79 15.47 -3.57 -9.56
C GLN A 79 14.82 -2.26 -10.02
N LEU A 80 15.00 -1.19 -9.23
CA LEU A 80 14.56 0.14 -9.61
C LEU A 80 15.49 0.70 -10.71
N PRO A 81 14.94 1.30 -11.79
CA PRO A 81 15.75 2.02 -12.76
C PRO A 81 16.47 3.18 -12.06
N ARG A 82 17.75 3.38 -12.42
CA ARG A 82 18.57 4.51 -11.96
C ARG A 82 18.19 5.81 -12.66
#